data_AF-A0A562W8W6-F1
#
_entry.id   AF-A0A562W8W6-F1
#
_cell.length_a   1.000
_cell.length_b   1.000
_cell.length_c   1.000
_cell.angle_alpha   90.00
_cell.angle_beta   90.00
_cell.angle_gamma   90.00
#
_symmetry.space_group_name_H-M   'P 1'
#
loop_
_entity.id
_entity.type
_entity.pdbx_description
1 polymer ?
#
loop_
_entity_poly.entity_id
_entity_poly.type
_entity_poly.pdbx_seq_one_letter_code
_entity_poly.pdbx_strand_id
1 'polypeptide(L)'
;MDRRSFLQTALTGSVIAGFGSAATAAERYFPLKVDQSLFEGINRVKDPAKKSPLEKKHAPAITAPATVKAGEPFTVEVAVGETLHDMGPAHWIEYVELQVGNEPAGRADFQPKGYLKPKVAFTMVLPKEAAPTGKVTLVATQRCNLHGYWESSLDIAVT
;
A
#
# COMPACT_ATOMS: atom_id res chain seq x y z
N MET A 1 2.36 -30.22 5.75
CA MET A 1 2.32 -29.13 4.74
C MET A 1 3.74 -28.67 4.51
N ASP A 2 4.26 -28.88 3.30
CA ASP A 2 5.66 -28.63 2.97
C ASP A 2 5.88 -27.14 2.67
N ARG A 3 6.80 -26.50 3.40
CA ARG A 3 7.07 -25.05 3.32
C ARG A 3 7.53 -24.60 1.92
N ARG A 4 7.96 -25.55 1.09
CA ARG A 4 8.37 -25.33 -0.31
C ARG A 4 7.21 -25.16 -1.28
N SER A 5 6.03 -25.70 -0.97
CA SER A 5 4.84 -25.58 -1.82
C SER A 5 4.19 -24.20 -1.75
N PHE A 6 4.42 -23.43 -0.68
CA PHE A 6 3.85 -22.10 -0.49
C PHE A 6 4.45 -21.03 -1.42
N LEU A 7 5.68 -21.25 -1.89
CA LEU A 7 6.42 -20.25 -2.69
C LEU A 7 6.25 -20.42 -4.22
N GLN A 8 5.59 -21.48 -4.70
CA GLN A 8 5.52 -21.78 -6.14
C GLN A 8 4.21 -21.38 -6.84
N THR A 9 3.22 -20.87 -6.12
CA THR A 9 1.94 -20.51 -6.72
C THR A 9 1.79 -18.99 -6.80
N ALA A 10 2.24 -18.41 -7.92
CA ALA A 10 1.72 -17.19 -8.58
C ALA A 10 2.83 -16.46 -9.34
N LEU A 11 3.35 -17.06 -10.43
CA LEU A 11 3.99 -16.31 -11.52
C LEU A 11 2.92 -15.70 -12.45
N THR A 12 1.90 -15.07 -11.87
CA THR A 12 0.91 -14.27 -12.59
C THR A 12 1.21 -12.81 -12.31
N GLY A 13 1.76 -12.14 -13.33
CA GLY A 13 2.00 -10.70 -13.42
C GLY A 13 1.91 -9.92 -12.13
N SER A 14 3.04 -9.75 -11.43
CA SER A 14 3.14 -8.76 -10.37
C SER A 14 2.98 -7.38 -10.99
N VAL A 15 2.02 -6.61 -10.52
CA VAL A 15 1.84 -5.23 -10.96
C VAL A 15 2.53 -4.35 -9.94
N ILE A 16 3.56 -3.66 -10.41
CA ILE A 16 4.16 -2.53 -9.71
C ILE A 16 3.42 -1.30 -10.25
N ALA A 17 2.25 -1.03 -9.69
CA ALA A 17 1.57 0.23 -9.93
C ALA A 17 1.39 0.90 -8.57
N GLY A 18 2.26 1.87 -8.30
CA GLY A 18 1.68 3.06 -7.72
C GLY A 18 0.81 3.69 -8.81
N PHE A 19 -0.22 4.42 -8.41
CA PHE A 19 -0.84 5.45 -9.26
C PHE A 19 -1.96 4.98 -10.18
N GLY A 20 -3.09 4.58 -9.57
CA GLY A 20 -4.38 4.91 -10.14
C GLY A 20 -4.69 6.40 -9.91
N SER A 21 -4.59 7.23 -10.96
CA SER A 21 -4.97 8.64 -10.87
C SER A 21 -6.50 8.83 -10.76
N ALA A 22 -6.87 9.86 -9.97
CA ALA A 22 -8.06 10.72 -10.10
C ALA A 22 -9.37 10.43 -9.34
N ALA A 23 -9.38 9.58 -8.31
CA ALA A 23 -10.37 9.69 -7.24
C ALA A 23 -9.68 9.41 -5.90
N THR A 24 -9.99 10.16 -4.86
CA THR A 24 -9.45 9.86 -3.53
C THR A 24 -9.91 8.47 -3.10
N ALA A 25 -9.11 7.76 -2.31
CA ALA A 25 -9.54 6.48 -1.75
C ALA A 25 -10.90 6.64 -1.04
N ALA A 26 -11.11 7.77 -0.37
CA ALA A 26 -12.38 8.11 0.24
C ALA A 26 -13.58 8.11 -0.75
N GLU A 27 -13.49 8.75 -1.91
CA GLU A 27 -14.62 8.75 -2.85
C GLU A 27 -14.92 7.37 -3.45
N ARG A 28 -13.92 6.49 -3.57
CA ARG A 28 -14.09 5.16 -4.16
C ARG A 28 -14.73 4.15 -3.21
N TYR A 29 -14.51 4.27 -1.91
CA TYR A 29 -14.78 3.17 -0.98
C TYR A 29 -15.85 3.45 0.08
N PHE A 30 -16.39 4.67 0.16
CA PHE A 30 -17.49 4.98 1.08
C PHE A 30 -18.83 5.05 0.32
N PRO A 31 -19.88 4.34 0.76
CA PRO A 31 -21.24 4.47 0.21
C PRO A 31 -21.90 5.82 0.59
N LEU A 32 -21.19 6.65 1.35
CA LEU A 32 -21.62 7.94 1.86
C LEU A 32 -20.73 9.03 1.26
N LYS A 33 -21.33 10.20 1.04
CA LYS A 33 -20.57 11.37 0.59
C LYS A 33 -19.50 11.70 1.62
N VAL A 34 -18.24 11.66 1.20
CA VAL A 34 -17.11 12.02 2.06
C VAL A 34 -16.67 13.44 1.78
N ASP A 35 -16.52 14.22 2.84
CA ASP A 35 -15.90 15.54 2.78
C ASP A 35 -14.39 15.39 2.54
N GLN A 36 -13.95 15.74 1.33
CA GLN A 36 -12.56 15.60 0.91
C GLN A 36 -11.62 16.57 1.61
N SER A 37 -12.15 17.69 2.13
CA SER A 37 -11.32 18.69 2.81
C SER A 37 -10.64 18.12 4.07
N LEU A 38 -11.25 17.12 4.70
CA LEU A 38 -10.71 16.42 5.87
C LEU A 38 -9.42 15.62 5.56
N PHE A 39 -9.12 15.37 4.28
CA PHE A 39 -7.99 14.54 3.84
C PHE A 39 -6.93 15.30 3.03
N GLU A 40 -7.04 16.63 2.94
CA GLU A 40 -6.10 17.50 2.20
C GLU A 40 -4.67 17.43 2.74
N GLY A 41 -4.50 17.12 4.04
CA GLY A 41 -3.18 16.97 4.67
C GLY A 41 -2.44 15.67 4.33
N ILE A 42 -3.04 14.75 3.59
CA ILE A 42 -2.41 13.49 3.18
C ILE A 42 -1.70 13.68 1.83
N ASN A 43 -0.37 13.54 1.84
CA ASN A 43 0.44 13.67 0.64
C ASN A 43 0.19 12.49 -0.31
N ARG A 44 0.07 12.80 -1.59
CA ARG A 44 -0.08 11.83 -2.69
C ARG A 44 0.79 12.28 -3.85
N VAL A 45 1.22 11.33 -4.67
CA VAL A 45 1.93 11.66 -5.92
C VAL A 45 0.99 12.41 -6.84
N LYS A 46 1.42 13.59 -7.30
CA LYS A 46 0.62 14.45 -8.19
C LYS A 46 0.68 14.01 -9.64
N ASP A 47 1.89 13.73 -10.14
CA ASP A 47 2.14 13.25 -11.49
C ASP A 47 3.04 12.00 -11.43
N PRO A 48 2.49 10.80 -11.69
CA PRO A 48 3.23 9.54 -11.68
C PRO A 48 4.42 9.51 -12.63
N ALA A 49 4.34 10.20 -13.76
CA ALA A 49 5.40 10.26 -14.76
C ALA A 49 6.49 11.28 -14.40
N LYS A 50 6.20 12.22 -13.49
CA LYS A 50 7.08 13.34 -13.12
C LYS A 50 7.17 13.56 -11.62
N LYS A 51 7.50 12.50 -10.89
CA LYS A 51 7.65 12.58 -9.43
C LYS A 51 8.82 13.48 -9.01
N SER A 52 8.54 14.36 -8.07
CA SER A 52 9.53 15.14 -7.33
C SER A 52 10.44 14.23 -6.50
N PRO A 53 11.62 14.72 -6.06
CA PRO A 53 12.50 13.98 -5.16
C PRO A 53 11.82 13.57 -3.84
N LEU A 54 10.89 14.39 -3.33
CA LEU A 54 10.16 14.09 -2.11
C LEU A 54 9.20 12.91 -2.32
N GLU A 55 8.43 12.95 -3.40
CA GLU A 55 7.50 11.87 -3.80
C GLU A 55 8.23 10.54 -4.02
N LYS A 56 9.37 10.56 -4.73
CA LYS A 56 10.18 9.35 -4.98
C LYS A 56 10.70 8.66 -3.72
N LYS A 57 10.82 9.40 -2.61
CA LYS A 57 11.32 8.88 -1.33
C LYS A 57 10.23 8.56 -0.30
N HIS A 58 9.01 9.10 -0.45
CA HIS A 58 7.99 9.00 0.60
C HIS A 58 6.68 8.36 0.13
N ALA A 59 6.39 8.34 -1.16
CA ALA A 59 5.20 7.64 -1.64
C ALA A 59 5.35 6.13 -1.38
N PRO A 60 4.36 5.47 -0.73
CA PRO A 60 4.36 4.02 -0.62
C PRO A 60 4.32 3.36 -2.01
N ALA A 61 5.26 2.46 -2.28
CA ALA A 61 5.28 1.62 -3.45
C ALA A 61 4.69 0.25 -3.08
N ILE A 62 3.52 -0.06 -3.63
CA ILE A 62 2.80 -1.32 -3.41
C ILE A 62 3.14 -2.29 -4.54
N THR A 63 3.53 -3.50 -4.19
CA THR A 63 3.72 -4.62 -5.14
C THR A 63 2.83 -5.78 -4.73
N ALA A 64 1.96 -6.22 -5.63
CA ALA A 64 1.05 -7.35 -5.42
C ALA A 64 0.76 -8.06 -6.75
N PRO A 65 0.24 -9.30 -6.73
CA PRO A 65 -0.33 -9.94 -7.92
C PRO A 65 -1.49 -9.10 -8.48
N ALA A 66 -1.60 -8.98 -9.80
CA ALA A 66 -2.71 -8.27 -10.45
C ALA A 66 -4.08 -8.90 -10.14
N THR A 67 -4.08 -10.23 -9.96
CA THR A 67 -5.26 -11.05 -9.72
C THR A 67 -4.94 -12.08 -8.65
N VAL A 68 -5.84 -12.24 -7.69
CA VAL A 68 -5.76 -13.23 -6.61
C VAL A 68 -7.04 -14.04 -6.55
N LYS A 69 -6.97 -15.24 -5.99
CA LYS A 69 -8.16 -16.08 -5.77
C LYS A 69 -8.73 -15.83 -4.38
N ALA A 70 -10.05 -15.76 -4.29
CA ALA A 70 -10.73 -15.61 -3.01
C ALA A 70 -10.37 -16.77 -2.05
N GLY A 71 -10.05 -16.43 -0.79
CA GLY A 71 -9.70 -17.39 0.25
C GLY A 71 -8.28 -17.99 0.16
N GLU A 72 -7.51 -17.69 -0.88
CA GLU A 72 -6.12 -18.13 -1.00
C GLU A 72 -5.13 -17.05 -0.51
N PRO A 73 -4.04 -17.44 0.18
CA PRO A 73 -3.03 -16.50 0.63
C PRO A 73 -2.20 -15.93 -0.53
N PHE A 74 -1.88 -14.64 -0.46
CA PHE A 74 -0.95 -13.97 -1.36
C PHE A 74 -0.11 -12.94 -0.62
N THR A 75 0.98 -12.48 -1.25
CA THR A 75 1.87 -11.48 -0.64
C THR A 75 1.60 -10.09 -1.20
N VAL A 76 1.49 -9.10 -0.30
CA VAL A 76 1.53 -7.68 -0.63
C VAL A 76 2.78 -7.09 0.00
N GLU A 77 3.67 -6.55 -0.82
CA GLU A 77 4.86 -5.84 -0.36
C GLU A 77 4.63 -4.34 -0.45
N VAL A 78 4.98 -3.62 0.62
CA VAL A 78 4.95 -2.16 0.67
C VAL A 78 6.33 -1.64 1.05
N ALA A 79 6.92 -0.82 0.19
CA ALA A 79 8.15 -0.09 0.42
C ALA A 79 7.88 1.41 0.48
N VAL A 80 8.54 2.16 1.36
CA VAL A 80 8.43 3.63 1.35
C VAL A 80 9.49 4.22 0.42
N GLY A 81 9.04 4.76 -0.70
CA GLY A 81 9.84 5.31 -1.79
C GLY A 81 10.19 4.28 -2.89
N GLU A 82 10.34 4.77 -4.12
CA GLU A 82 10.96 4.02 -5.25
C GLU A 82 12.43 3.72 -4.94
N THR A 83 13.08 4.66 -4.25
CA THR A 83 14.31 4.42 -3.50
C THR A 83 13.95 4.43 -2.03
N LEU A 84 14.31 3.36 -1.31
CA LEU A 84 13.97 3.22 0.10
C LEU A 84 14.38 4.46 0.89
N HIS A 85 13.42 4.97 1.66
CA HIS A 85 13.64 6.07 2.59
C HIS A 85 14.73 5.74 3.62
N ASP A 86 15.51 6.75 3.99
CA ASP A 86 16.60 6.63 4.96
C ASP A 86 16.05 6.60 6.39
N MET A 87 16.50 5.63 7.18
CA MET A 87 16.05 5.44 8.55
C MET A 87 17.14 5.83 9.54
N GLY A 88 16.88 6.81 10.39
CA GLY A 88 17.81 7.26 11.42
C GLY A 88 17.16 8.08 12.54
N PRO A 89 17.92 8.41 13.60
CA PRO A 89 17.39 8.99 14.84
C PRO A 89 16.72 10.37 14.66
N ALA A 90 17.03 11.08 13.57
CA ALA A 90 16.47 12.41 13.27
C ALA A 90 15.38 12.38 12.19
N HIS A 91 15.33 11.34 11.35
CA HIS A 91 14.44 11.24 10.21
C HIS A 91 14.14 9.76 9.94
N TRP A 92 12.88 9.37 10.10
CA TRP A 92 12.44 7.99 9.95
C TRP A 92 10.98 7.91 9.55
N ILE A 93 10.61 6.74 9.01
CA ILE A 93 9.23 6.33 8.83
C ILE A 93 8.77 5.66 10.12
N GLU A 94 7.66 6.11 10.68
CA GLU A 94 7.10 5.55 11.91
C GLU A 94 6.39 4.23 11.68
N TYR A 95 5.63 4.13 10.59
CA TYR A 95 4.89 2.92 10.25
C TYR A 95 4.55 2.84 8.77
N VAL A 96 4.19 1.63 8.34
CA VAL A 96 3.42 1.36 7.13
C VAL A 96 2.16 0.60 7.54
N GLU A 97 1.01 1.05 7.07
CA GLU A 97 -0.28 0.39 7.26
C GLU A 97 -0.91 0.06 5.91
N LEU A 98 -1.47 -1.14 5.79
CA LEU A 98 -2.16 -1.63 4.62
C LEU A 98 -3.66 -1.74 4.95
N GLN A 99 -4.49 -1.19 4.07
CA GLN A 99 -5.94 -1.29 4.13
C GLN A 99 -6.49 -1.99 2.87
N VAL A 100 -7.62 -2.68 3.03
CA VAL A 100 -8.42 -3.24 1.95
C VAL A 100 -9.66 -2.35 1.82
N GLY A 101 -9.70 -1.51 0.79
CA GLY A 101 -10.62 -0.37 0.75
C GLY A 101 -10.36 0.56 1.92
N ASN A 102 -11.29 0.60 2.87
CA ASN A 102 -11.20 1.40 4.11
C ASN A 102 -11.02 0.56 5.38
N GLU A 103 -10.86 -0.75 5.25
CA GLU A 103 -10.68 -1.64 6.40
C GLU A 103 -9.19 -1.90 6.65
N PRO A 104 -8.65 -1.59 7.84
CA PRO A 104 -7.26 -1.89 8.18
C PRO A 104 -7.00 -3.40 8.15
N ALA A 105 -6.06 -3.82 7.30
CA ALA A 105 -5.64 -5.21 7.22
C ALA A 105 -4.46 -5.51 8.15
N GLY A 106 -3.56 -4.54 8.32
CA GLY A 106 -2.40 -4.70 9.19
C GLY A 106 -1.46 -3.51 9.14
N ARG A 107 -0.61 -3.43 10.16
CA ARG A 107 0.36 -2.35 10.35
C ARG A 107 1.70 -2.90 10.82
N ALA A 108 2.78 -2.31 10.32
CA ALA A 108 4.13 -2.54 10.80
C ALA A 108 4.73 -1.21 11.29
N ASP A 109 5.04 -1.15 12.58
CA ASP A 109 5.72 -0.01 13.19
C ASP A 109 7.24 -0.18 13.12
N PHE A 110 7.94 0.91 12.82
CA PHE A 110 9.39 0.98 12.76
C PHE A 110 9.93 1.90 13.84
N GLN A 111 11.18 1.67 14.23
CA GLN A 111 11.87 2.46 15.25
C GLN A 111 13.02 3.25 14.64
N PRO A 112 13.34 4.44 15.18
CA PRO A 112 14.23 5.41 14.54
C PRO A 112 15.70 5.01 14.55
N LYS A 113 16.09 3.93 15.24
CA LYS A 113 17.50 3.51 15.35
C LYS A 113 18.08 2.92 14.06
N GLY A 114 17.30 2.83 12.98
CA GLY A 114 17.78 2.39 11.66
C GLY A 114 18.03 0.89 11.53
N TYR A 115 17.54 0.07 12.48
CA TYR A 115 17.66 -1.39 12.43
C TYR A 115 16.85 -2.02 11.29
N LEU A 116 15.81 -1.33 10.83
CA LEU A 116 14.94 -1.76 9.74
C LEU A 116 14.97 -0.71 8.62
N LYS A 117 14.83 -1.19 7.39
CA LYS A 117 14.42 -0.36 6.25
C LYS A 117 12.88 -0.33 6.18
N PRO A 118 12.26 0.74 5.67
CA PRO A 118 10.80 0.89 5.70
C PRO A 118 10.17 0.10 4.55
N LYS A 119 10.25 -1.23 4.67
CA LYS A 119 9.79 -2.21 3.71
C LYS A 119 9.20 -3.40 4.46
N VAL A 120 7.96 -3.74 4.15
CA VAL A 120 7.19 -4.80 4.82
C VAL A 120 6.48 -5.67 3.79
N ALA A 121 6.36 -6.96 4.08
CA ALA A 121 5.54 -7.90 3.32
C ALA A 121 4.41 -8.44 4.20
N PHE A 122 3.18 -8.29 3.74
CA PHE A 122 1.98 -8.81 4.38
C PHE A 122 1.53 -10.08 3.64
N THR A 123 1.26 -11.14 4.39
CA THR A 123 0.56 -12.32 3.85
C THR A 123 -0.94 -12.10 4.03
N MET A 124 -1.61 -11.83 2.91
CA MET A 124 -3.02 -11.45 2.85
C MET A 124 -3.89 -12.62 2.43
N VAL A 125 -5.13 -12.66 2.90
CA VAL A 125 -6.21 -13.51 2.38
C VAL A 125 -7.43 -12.62 2.20
N LEU A 126 -8.05 -12.67 1.02
CA LEU A 126 -9.24 -11.87 0.73
C LEU A 126 -10.46 -12.77 0.53
N PRO A 127 -11.57 -12.55 1.25
CA PRO A 127 -12.83 -13.21 0.96
C PRO A 127 -13.45 -12.64 -0.33
N LYS A 128 -14.38 -13.37 -0.96
CA LYS A 128 -15.01 -12.93 -2.22
C LYS A 128 -15.80 -11.63 -2.04
N GLU A 129 -16.36 -11.46 -0.85
CA GLU A 129 -17.17 -10.32 -0.43
C GLU A 129 -16.37 -9.02 -0.34
N ALA A 130 -15.02 -9.09 -0.21
CA ALA A 130 -14.16 -7.91 -0.22
C ALA A 130 -14.10 -7.25 -1.61
N ALA A 131 -14.53 -7.94 -2.67
CA ALA A 131 -14.48 -7.49 -4.06
C ALA A 131 -15.81 -7.75 -4.77
N PRO A 132 -16.92 -7.10 -4.37
CA PRO A 132 -18.26 -7.39 -4.90
C PRO A 132 -18.39 -7.16 -6.41
N THR A 133 -17.53 -6.30 -6.98
CA THR A 133 -17.45 -6.02 -8.43
C THR A 133 -16.30 -6.78 -9.13
N GLY A 134 -15.69 -7.75 -8.45
CA GLY A 134 -14.53 -8.51 -8.94
C GLY A 134 -13.18 -7.80 -8.77
N LYS A 135 -13.16 -6.59 -8.18
CA LYS A 135 -11.95 -5.86 -7.85
C LYS A 135 -12.03 -5.28 -6.44
N VAL A 136 -10.87 -5.15 -5.81
CA VAL A 136 -10.70 -4.39 -4.56
C VAL A 136 -9.44 -3.55 -4.66
N THR A 137 -9.39 -2.48 -3.89
CA THR A 137 -8.21 -1.62 -3.83
C THR A 137 -7.47 -1.84 -2.53
N LEU A 138 -6.16 -2.04 -2.67
CA LEU A 138 -5.22 -1.96 -1.57
C LEU A 138 -4.82 -0.50 -1.40
N VAL A 139 -4.92 0.01 -0.18
CA VAL A 139 -4.42 1.35 0.18
C VAL A 139 -3.25 1.15 1.14
N ALA A 140 -2.15 1.85 0.89
CA ALA A 140 -1.00 1.86 1.79
C ALA A 140 -0.78 3.28 2.30
N THR A 141 -0.68 3.42 3.62
CA THR A 141 -0.35 4.67 4.27
C THR A 141 0.95 4.55 5.05
N GLN A 142 1.68 5.66 5.14
CA GLN A 142 2.86 5.77 6.01
C GLN A 142 2.89 7.14 6.67
N ARG A 143 3.62 7.24 7.78
CA ARG A 143 3.95 8.51 8.42
C ARG A 143 5.46 8.69 8.53
N CYS A 144 5.98 9.76 7.94
CA CYS A 144 7.34 10.24 8.15
C CYS A 144 7.30 11.29 9.26
N ASN A 145 8.25 11.22 10.21
CA ASN A 145 8.30 12.14 11.34
C ASN A 145 8.46 13.62 10.91
N LEU A 146 9.10 13.88 9.75
CA LEU A 146 9.34 15.22 9.22
C LEU A 146 8.39 15.61 8.07
N HIS A 147 7.95 14.63 7.28
CA HIS A 147 7.23 14.89 6.02
C HIS A 147 5.76 14.41 6.06
N GLY A 148 5.24 14.13 7.26
CA GLY A 148 3.83 13.86 7.50
C GLY A 148 3.32 12.56 6.89
N TYR A 149 2.03 12.52 6.58
CA TYR A 149 1.33 11.36 6.07
C TYR A 149 1.44 11.26 4.55
N TRP A 150 1.60 10.03 4.05
CA TRP A 150 1.56 9.72 2.63
C TRP A 150 0.70 8.51 2.36
N GLU A 151 0.07 8.51 1.18
CA GLU A 151 -0.81 7.44 0.73
C GLU A 151 -0.49 7.04 -0.71
N SER A 152 -0.68 5.76 -1.02
CA SER A 152 -0.77 5.24 -2.38
C SER A 152 -1.77 4.10 -2.43
N SER A 153 -2.26 3.78 -3.63
CA SER A 153 -3.26 2.74 -3.81
C SER A 153 -3.00 1.92 -5.07
N LEU A 154 -3.46 0.67 -5.03
CA LEU A 154 -3.34 -0.33 -6.10
C LEU A 154 -4.61 -1.18 -6.17
N ASP A 155 -5.26 -1.20 -7.33
CA ASP A 155 -6.40 -2.08 -7.59
C ASP A 155 -5.91 -3.48 -7.98
N ILE A 156 -6.52 -4.51 -7.38
CA ILE A 156 -6.30 -5.91 -7.75
C ILE A 156 -7.65 -6.60 -8.04
N ALA A 157 -7.63 -7.60 -8.92
CA ALA A 157 -8.79 -8.42 -9.20
C ALA A 157 -8.88 -9.59 -8.21
N VAL A 158 -10.10 -9.97 -7.83
CA VAL A 158 -10.38 -11.13 -6.99
C VAL A 158 -11.32 -12.06 -7.75
N THR A 159 -10.89 -13.30 -7.96
CA THR A 159 -11.64 -14.35 -8.69
C THR A 159 -12.22 -15.38 -7.75
#